data_AF-W9KL22-F1
#
_entry.id   AF-W9KL22-F1
#
_cell.length_a   1.000
_cell.length_b   1.000
_cell.length_c   1.000
_cell.angle_alpha   90.00
_cell.angle_beta   90.00
_cell.angle_gamma   90.00
#
_symmetry.space_group_name_H-M   'P 1'
#
loop_
_entity.id
_entity.type
_entity.pdbx_description
1 polymer ?
#
loop_
_entity_poly.entity_id
_entity_poly.type
_entity_poly.pdbx_seq_one_letter_code
_entity_poly.pdbx_strand_id
1 'polypeptide(L)'
;MAPPLPLPFLDKVVVSRLRFPLYNHLENPTKVHFSLENVNILDHDGIMTNGRKGLSPIAITKETEFSIQLSPQGLELIATLTPPFCLTATLESADVFKVDFVSPAVIQQFTLIQPRVQGQPKSLPWVLDGQLRWLLRGSKEDQPQYYHDVLVEIYTLPETLPPYFEKQGIPLYLLRLPWYIRTWMRQVEQPLGQPAVDWPSFVVQALTSGPQLEYKNFNGVSQYTSWDPEWIGTALRAGQSIVSWLDLWLWDLYHNTLPGAKHPVDIYDLASLSQVLISLGLEYSKERTGMNYLTPFGYIKPTKLIGRVEEPPNPDNQDSMCNNPLYAVGSMYDKAMLCATDSSTRSSLDYHLFLTIQKDDSSYVLDAGCGPQTGTTTLQSYPASVIDTDARLYSPPSYPGTTQDVIHGPGVSDLAISRVFEKSKDSSAQDPRTILDKIKALLSTEGRLCEPYISVLPGKYNMMATWTLQPSSHSGALATITLFSLWSEQSIRSLFNRRRRSSSLWELTSGDPYDIFLDKTIGSLRMFADVDRHYIATIQTRHSKSDSTRSLKDKIKNVLSSSLQPPLTIPDYFDSIVQVSPVLSKEATITAKGSEDFYVPSPKSY
;
A
#
# COMPACT_ATOMS: atom_id res chain seq x y z
N MET A 1 46.24 23.80 -1.29
CA MET A 1 45.54 24.25 -0.06
C MET A 1 44.83 23.04 0.51
N ALA A 2 44.95 22.78 1.81
CA ALA A 2 44.13 21.76 2.46
C ALA A 2 42.65 22.21 2.39
N PRO A 3 41.68 21.31 2.13
CA PRO A 3 40.28 21.68 2.17
C PRO A 3 39.94 22.18 3.59
N PRO A 4 39.17 23.27 3.73
CA PRO A 4 38.78 23.78 5.04
C PRO A 4 38.03 22.69 5.82
N LEU A 5 38.30 22.61 7.13
CA LEU A 5 37.67 21.66 8.04
C LEU A 5 36.13 21.85 8.01
N PRO A 6 35.33 20.76 7.99
CA PRO A 6 33.88 20.85 8.06
C PRO A 6 33.49 21.45 9.41
N LEU A 7 32.99 22.68 9.40
CA LEU A 7 32.52 23.39 10.59
C LEU A 7 30.99 23.41 10.55
N PRO A 8 30.30 22.93 11.61
CA PRO A 8 28.86 23.00 11.67
C PRO A 8 28.42 24.46 11.78
N PHE A 9 27.92 25.02 10.67
CA PHE A 9 27.37 26.37 10.63
C PHE A 9 25.84 26.40 10.68
N LEU A 10 25.17 25.29 10.37
CA LEU A 10 23.72 25.12 10.51
C LEU A 10 23.37 24.62 11.92
N ASP A 11 22.33 25.20 12.52
CA ASP A 11 21.70 24.69 13.74
C ASP A 11 20.49 23.82 13.38
N LYS A 12 19.52 24.42 12.65
CA LYS A 12 18.26 23.74 12.27
C LYS A 12 17.83 24.09 10.85
N VAL A 13 17.30 23.10 10.16
CA VAL A 13 16.45 23.29 8.98
C VAL A 13 15.04 22.87 9.37
N VAL A 14 14.10 23.80 9.30
CA VAL A 14 12.71 23.60 9.72
C VAL A 14 11.82 23.56 8.49
N VAL A 15 11.03 22.50 8.40
CA VAL A 15 9.96 22.35 7.41
C VAL A 15 8.73 23.06 7.96
N SER A 16 8.26 24.12 7.28
CA SER A 16 7.14 24.94 7.77
C SER A 16 5.85 24.14 7.99
N ARG A 17 5.58 23.15 7.12
CA ARG A 17 4.36 22.35 7.16
C ARG A 17 4.60 20.96 6.59
N LEU A 18 4.35 19.93 7.39
CA LEU A 18 4.19 18.58 6.86
C LEU A 18 2.78 18.41 6.31
N ARG A 19 2.68 17.85 5.09
CA ARG A 19 1.39 17.63 4.45
C ARG A 19 0.84 16.24 4.71
N PHE A 20 1.71 15.23 4.63
CA PHE A 20 1.30 13.83 4.66
C PHE A 20 1.90 13.12 5.87
N PRO A 21 1.07 12.49 6.73
CA PRO A 21 1.59 11.68 7.81
C PRO A 21 2.30 10.44 7.24
N LEU A 22 3.48 10.13 7.78
CA LEU A 22 4.21 8.90 7.47
C LEU A 22 4.09 7.93 8.64
N TYR A 23 4.04 6.63 8.37
CA TYR A 23 4.13 5.62 9.42
C TYR A 23 5.03 4.43 9.03
N ASN A 24 5.66 3.85 10.05
CA ASN A 24 6.47 2.64 9.96
C ASN A 24 5.60 1.45 10.39
N HIS A 25 5.44 0.44 9.53
CA HIS A 25 4.55 -0.70 9.78
C HIS A 25 5.25 -1.92 10.40
N LEU A 26 6.59 -1.93 10.54
CA LEU A 26 7.37 -3.14 10.91
C LEU A 26 8.09 -3.02 12.25
N GLU A 27 8.17 -1.82 12.79
CA GLU A 27 8.61 -1.54 14.15
C GLU A 27 7.51 -0.69 14.81
N ASN A 28 7.36 -0.79 16.15
CA ASN A 28 6.53 0.11 16.96
C ASN A 28 6.50 1.47 16.29
N PRO A 29 5.33 2.10 16.07
CA PRO A 29 5.22 3.31 15.27
C PRO A 29 6.34 4.24 15.69
N THR A 30 7.40 4.30 14.88
CA THR A 30 8.47 5.23 15.17
C THR A 30 7.75 6.56 15.19
N LYS A 31 7.95 7.27 16.30
CA LYS A 31 7.51 8.63 16.55
C LYS A 31 8.07 9.61 15.50
N VAL A 32 7.98 9.32 14.20
CA VAL A 32 8.13 10.32 13.16
C VAL A 32 6.75 10.96 13.08
N HIS A 33 6.57 11.86 14.04
CA HIS A 33 5.31 12.29 14.60
C HIS A 33 4.27 12.69 13.55
N PHE A 34 3.02 12.33 13.84
CA PHE A 34 1.78 12.99 13.46
C PHE A 34 1.72 14.45 13.96
N SER A 35 2.80 15.22 13.81
CA SER A 35 2.81 16.67 14.04
C SER A 35 2.68 17.35 12.70
N LEU A 36 1.53 17.99 12.48
CA LEU A 36 1.21 18.75 11.27
C LEU A 36 1.97 20.08 11.20
N GLU A 37 2.79 20.39 12.21
CA GLU A 37 3.47 21.68 12.36
C GLU A 37 4.95 21.49 12.69
N ASN A 38 5.81 22.15 11.90
CA ASN A 38 7.25 22.37 12.09
C ASN A 38 8.10 21.15 12.51
N VAL A 39 8.82 20.55 11.55
CA VAL A 39 9.77 19.45 11.82
C VAL A 39 11.22 19.87 11.54
N ASN A 40 12.10 19.55 12.50
CA ASN A 40 13.54 19.75 12.39
C ASN A 40 14.17 18.60 11.59
N ILE A 41 14.86 18.91 10.49
CA ILE A 41 15.59 17.93 9.69
C ILE A 41 16.95 17.58 10.34
N LEU A 42 17.45 18.46 11.22
CA LEU A 42 18.76 18.34 11.89
C LEU A 42 18.68 17.92 13.35
N ASP A 43 17.56 17.40 13.84
CA ASP A 43 17.39 17.13 15.28
C ASP A 43 18.48 16.18 15.80
N HIS A 44 19.40 16.75 16.57
CA HIS A 44 20.58 16.06 17.10
C HIS A 44 20.22 15.03 18.18
N ASP A 45 18.99 15.07 18.73
CA ASP A 45 18.55 14.26 19.88
C ASP A 45 17.31 13.37 19.59
N GLY A 46 16.79 13.35 18.35
CA GLY A 46 15.48 12.76 18.03
C GLY A 46 15.52 11.36 17.40
N ILE A 47 15.44 10.33 18.25
CA ILE A 47 15.11 8.92 17.92
C ILE A 47 16.25 8.10 17.29
N MET A 48 16.94 7.34 18.14
CA MET A 48 17.74 6.19 17.76
C MET A 48 16.83 5.06 17.25
N THR A 49 16.84 4.78 15.95
CA THR A 49 16.49 3.45 15.44
C THR A 49 17.78 2.67 15.23
N ASN A 50 17.97 1.60 16.01
CA ASN A 50 19.05 0.61 15.83
C ASN A 50 20.49 1.17 15.80
N GLY A 51 20.80 2.18 16.61
CA GLY A 51 22.18 2.64 16.83
C GLY A 51 22.80 3.48 15.70
N ARG A 52 22.01 3.95 14.74
CA ARG A 52 22.41 4.99 13.78
C ARG A 52 21.74 6.32 14.16
N LYS A 53 22.49 7.44 14.08
CA LYS A 53 21.90 8.80 14.11
C LYS A 53 20.82 8.84 13.02
N GLY A 54 19.55 8.91 13.41
CA GLY A 54 18.42 8.58 12.54
C GLY A 54 18.19 9.64 11.45
N LEU A 55 18.01 9.18 10.22
CA LEU A 55 17.34 9.96 9.17
C LEU A 55 15.90 10.26 9.64
N SER A 56 15.46 11.51 9.49
CA SER A 56 14.06 11.92 9.73
C SER A 56 13.32 12.01 8.39
N PRO A 57 12.68 10.92 7.93
CA PRO A 57 11.97 10.93 6.66
C PRO A 57 10.77 11.87 6.73
N ILE A 58 10.58 12.67 5.69
CA ILE A 58 9.45 13.60 5.58
C ILE A 58 8.76 13.45 4.23
N ALA A 59 7.44 13.67 4.21
CA ALA A 59 6.65 13.78 2.98
C ALA A 59 5.99 15.14 2.90
N ILE A 60 6.25 15.83 1.80
CA ILE A 60 5.93 17.25 1.59
C ILE A 60 5.41 17.48 0.18
N THR A 61 4.98 18.71 -0.09
CA THR A 61 4.57 19.17 -1.42
C THR A 61 5.66 20.05 -2.02
N LYS A 62 5.62 20.31 -3.33
CA LYS A 62 6.66 21.12 -4.00
C LYS A 62 6.66 22.58 -3.53
N GLU A 63 5.51 23.06 -3.04
CA GLU A 63 5.31 24.41 -2.49
C GLU A 63 5.74 24.53 -1.02
N THR A 64 6.20 23.44 -0.40
CA THR A 64 6.58 23.47 1.02
C THR A 64 7.77 24.41 1.23
N GLU A 65 7.56 25.39 2.11
CA GLU A 65 8.59 26.36 2.50
C GLU A 65 9.48 25.80 3.62
N PHE A 66 10.76 26.15 3.56
CA PHE A 66 11.74 25.81 4.56
C PHE A 66 12.27 27.09 5.21
N SER A 67 12.73 26.96 6.46
CA SER A 67 13.51 28.00 7.12
C SER A 67 14.80 27.42 7.69
N ILE A 68 15.86 28.22 7.69
CA ILE A 68 17.17 27.83 8.20
C ILE A 68 17.55 28.74 9.35
N GLN A 69 17.94 28.10 10.44
CA GLN A 69 18.58 28.73 11.58
C GLN A 69 20.07 28.40 11.57
N LEU A 70 20.89 29.45 11.58
CA LEU A 70 22.33 29.34 11.71
C LEU A 70 22.72 29.12 13.17
N SER A 71 23.76 28.32 13.38
CA SER A 71 24.40 28.16 14.69
C SER A 71 25.12 29.44 15.11
N PRO A 72 25.44 29.62 16.40
CA PRO A 72 26.30 30.72 16.86
C PRO A 72 27.62 30.79 16.08
N GLN A 73 28.24 29.64 15.79
CA GLN A 73 29.44 29.55 14.96
C GLN A 73 29.16 29.99 13.52
N GLY A 74 28.02 29.61 12.94
CA GLY A 74 27.60 30.06 11.62
C GLY A 74 27.47 31.59 11.52
N LEU A 75 26.95 32.24 12.56
CA LEU A 75 26.87 33.71 12.64
C LEU A 75 28.27 34.35 12.68
N GLU A 76 29.22 33.76 13.42
CA GLU A 76 30.62 34.21 13.44
C GLU A 76 31.28 34.05 12.07
N LEU A 77 31.04 32.94 11.36
CA LEU A 77 31.56 32.72 10.02
C LEU A 77 31.04 33.75 9.02
N ILE A 78 29.74 34.09 9.07
CA ILE A 78 29.16 35.12 8.20
C ILE A 78 29.81 36.48 8.41
N ALA A 79 30.19 36.84 9.64
CA ALA A 79 30.87 38.10 9.93
C ALA A 79 32.23 38.24 9.22
N THR A 80 32.82 37.13 8.74
CA THR A 80 34.07 37.11 7.97
C THR A 80 33.86 37.30 6.45
N LEU A 81 32.62 37.21 5.97
CA LEU A 81 32.25 37.24 4.56
C LEU A 81 31.70 38.62 4.16
N THR A 82 31.78 38.95 2.86
CA THR A 82 31.17 40.17 2.31
C THR A 82 29.80 39.84 1.72
N PRO A 83 28.73 40.55 2.08
CA PRO A 83 27.41 40.34 1.47
C PRO A 83 27.38 40.73 -0.03
N PRO A 84 26.39 40.25 -0.82
CA PRO A 84 25.38 39.26 -0.46
C PRO A 84 25.98 37.88 -0.18
N PHE A 85 25.33 37.13 0.71
CA PHE A 85 25.67 35.76 1.05
C PHE A 85 24.84 34.80 0.20
N CYS A 86 25.43 33.66 -0.12
CA CYS A 86 24.78 32.59 -0.87
C CYS A 86 24.88 31.30 -0.05
N LEU A 87 23.73 30.70 0.24
CA LEU A 87 23.62 29.37 0.84
C LEU A 87 23.04 28.42 -0.20
N THR A 88 23.79 27.37 -0.51
CA THR A 88 23.39 26.33 -1.46
C THR A 88 23.43 24.98 -0.79
N ALA A 89 22.52 24.09 -1.18
CA ALA A 89 22.55 22.69 -0.76
C ALA A 89 22.58 21.81 -2.00
N THR A 90 23.54 20.89 -2.03
CA THR A 90 23.75 19.99 -3.17
C THR A 90 23.60 18.56 -2.71
N LEU A 91 22.86 17.76 -3.48
CA LEU A 91 22.83 16.32 -3.33
C LEU A 91 23.57 15.73 -4.54
N GLU A 92 24.68 15.05 -4.27
CA GLU A 92 25.65 14.60 -5.27
C GLU A 92 26.19 15.77 -6.11
N SER A 93 25.56 16.10 -7.24
CA SER A 93 25.92 17.21 -8.13
C SER A 93 24.76 18.14 -8.47
N ALA A 94 23.56 17.89 -7.92
CA ALA A 94 22.37 18.69 -8.20
C ALA A 94 22.10 19.70 -7.08
N ASP A 95 21.86 20.95 -7.45
CA ASP A 95 21.37 21.98 -6.53
C ASP A 95 19.94 21.61 -6.09
N VAL A 96 19.75 21.43 -4.78
CA VAL A 96 18.47 21.11 -4.13
C VAL A 96 17.87 22.35 -3.50
N PHE A 97 18.71 23.20 -2.91
CA PHE A 97 18.32 24.49 -2.34
C PHE A 97 19.31 25.56 -2.77
N LYS A 98 18.80 26.77 -2.99
CA LYS A 98 19.61 27.96 -3.20
C LYS A 98 18.89 29.18 -2.67
N VAL A 99 19.58 29.96 -1.85
CA VAL A 99 19.06 31.20 -1.29
C VAL A 99 20.17 32.23 -1.17
N ASP A 100 19.88 33.43 -1.68
CA ASP A 100 20.75 34.59 -1.56
C ASP A 100 20.15 35.54 -0.51
N PHE A 101 20.98 36.05 0.40
CA PHE A 101 20.53 36.88 1.52
C PHE A 101 21.58 37.93 1.90
N VAL A 102 21.13 39.04 2.50
CA VAL A 102 22.00 40.19 2.85
C VAL A 102 22.17 40.40 4.35
N SER A 103 21.35 39.74 5.16
CA SER A 103 21.38 39.84 6.63
C SER A 103 21.35 38.44 7.24
N PRO A 104 22.19 38.15 8.25
CA PRO A 104 22.25 36.84 8.92
C PRO A 104 21.01 36.50 9.77
N ALA A 105 20.02 37.40 9.84
CA ALA A 105 18.72 37.07 10.43
C ALA A 105 18.08 35.90 9.65
N VAL A 106 17.37 35.03 10.38
CA VAL A 106 16.72 33.78 9.92
C VAL A 106 16.44 33.79 8.41
N ILE A 107 17.02 32.81 7.69
CA ILE A 107 16.75 32.64 6.26
C ILE A 107 15.37 31.98 6.17
N GLN A 108 14.35 32.80 5.92
CA GLN A 108 12.96 32.36 5.87
C GLN A 108 12.52 32.16 4.42
N GLN A 109 11.70 31.12 4.19
CA GLN A 109 10.89 30.92 2.99
C GLN A 109 11.65 30.67 1.69
N PHE A 110 12.29 29.52 1.59
CA PHE A 110 12.76 28.99 0.31
C PHE A 110 12.15 27.61 0.04
N THR A 111 12.10 27.21 -1.23
CA THR A 111 11.49 25.95 -1.69
C THR A 111 12.54 25.02 -2.28
N LEU A 112 12.18 23.75 -2.44
CA LEU A 112 13.00 22.78 -3.15
C LEU A 112 13.10 23.13 -4.63
N ILE A 113 14.32 23.01 -5.17
CA ILE A 113 14.55 23.09 -6.60
C ILE A 113 14.03 21.81 -7.25
N GLN A 114 13.06 21.95 -8.16
CA GLN A 114 12.49 20.82 -8.89
C GLN A 114 13.56 20.12 -9.75
N PRO A 115 13.73 18.80 -9.62
CA PRO A 115 14.61 18.01 -10.48
C PRO A 115 14.24 18.17 -11.96
N ARG A 116 15.24 18.09 -12.84
CA ARG A 116 15.04 18.18 -14.29
C ARG A 116 15.49 16.92 -15.01
N VAL A 117 14.75 16.51 -16.03
CA VAL A 117 15.10 15.42 -16.97
C VAL A 117 15.21 16.04 -18.36
N GLN A 118 16.37 15.89 -19.01
CA GLN A 118 16.60 16.46 -20.35
C GLN A 118 16.24 17.97 -20.44
N GLY A 119 16.52 18.72 -19.37
CA GLY A 119 16.23 20.16 -19.26
C GLY A 119 14.78 20.52 -18.86
N GLN A 120 13.85 19.56 -18.90
CA GLN A 120 12.45 19.76 -18.52
C GLN A 120 12.21 19.44 -17.03
N PRO A 121 11.27 20.12 -16.35
CA PRO A 121 10.92 19.79 -14.98
C PRO A 121 10.38 18.35 -14.88
N LYS A 122 10.92 17.54 -13.97
CA LYS A 122 10.49 16.16 -13.75
C LYS A 122 9.10 16.15 -13.13
N SER A 123 8.19 15.28 -13.58
CA SER A 123 6.90 15.08 -12.92
C SER A 123 7.05 14.37 -11.56
N LEU A 124 6.10 14.60 -10.66
CA LEU A 124 6.01 13.94 -9.36
C LEU A 124 5.75 12.42 -9.52
N PRO A 125 6.08 11.60 -8.51
CA PRO A 125 6.70 11.94 -7.23
C PRO A 125 8.23 12.05 -7.31
N TRP A 126 8.86 12.70 -6.32
CA TRP A 126 10.32 12.73 -6.16
C TRP A 126 10.76 12.18 -4.81
N VAL A 127 12.01 11.71 -4.76
CA VAL A 127 12.73 11.45 -3.52
C VAL A 127 14.10 12.12 -3.59
N LEU A 128 14.49 12.74 -2.48
CA LEU A 128 15.81 13.30 -2.23
C LEU A 128 16.35 12.62 -0.98
N ASP A 129 17.22 11.65 -1.16
CA ASP A 129 17.78 10.89 -0.05
C ASP A 129 19.30 10.71 -0.18
N GLY A 130 20.01 10.88 0.93
CA GLY A 130 21.47 10.81 0.96
C GLY A 130 22.11 11.96 1.72
N GLN A 131 23.37 12.23 1.42
CA GLN A 131 24.15 13.29 2.07
C GLN A 131 24.00 14.60 1.31
N LEU A 132 23.24 15.52 1.89
CA LEU A 132 23.06 16.88 1.43
C LEU A 132 24.23 17.75 1.93
N ARG A 133 25.02 18.28 1.00
CA ARG A 133 26.15 19.17 1.29
C ARG A 133 25.71 20.62 1.18
N TRP A 134 25.73 21.33 2.30
CA TRP A 134 25.51 22.75 2.38
C TRP A 134 26.81 23.52 2.16
N LEU A 135 26.73 24.59 1.38
CA LEU A 135 27.82 25.51 1.09
C LEU A 135 27.38 26.95 1.39
N LEU A 136 28.11 27.61 2.29
CA LEU A 136 27.98 29.03 2.60
C LEU A 136 29.16 29.81 2.02
N ARG A 137 28.87 30.88 1.27
CA ARG A 137 29.88 31.80 0.69
C ARG A 137 29.41 33.25 0.64
N GLY A 138 30.36 34.19 0.60
CA GLY A 138 30.13 35.62 0.35
C GLY A 138 30.11 35.96 -1.14
N SER A 139 30.04 37.25 -1.44
CA SER A 139 29.97 37.78 -2.81
C SER A 139 31.30 37.83 -3.55
N LYS A 140 32.43 37.78 -2.82
CA LYS A 140 33.76 37.82 -3.42
C LYS A 140 34.33 36.41 -3.59
N GLU A 141 34.90 36.14 -4.76
CA GLU A 141 35.44 34.80 -5.10
C GLU A 141 36.67 34.39 -4.28
N ASP A 142 37.43 35.36 -3.75
CA ASP A 142 38.65 35.14 -2.96
C ASP A 142 38.36 34.82 -1.47
N GLN A 143 37.10 34.88 -1.05
CA GLN A 143 36.68 34.58 0.32
C GLN A 143 36.60 33.07 0.60
N PRO A 144 36.80 32.67 1.88
CA PRO A 144 36.65 31.27 2.27
C PRO A 144 35.24 30.74 2.03
N GLN A 145 35.15 29.45 1.75
CA GLN A 145 33.91 28.70 1.59
C GLN A 145 33.75 27.72 2.74
N TYR A 146 32.53 27.61 3.28
CA TYR A 146 32.24 26.77 4.44
C TYR A 146 31.25 25.66 4.07
N TYR A 147 31.51 24.45 4.55
CA TYR A 147 30.73 23.27 4.23
C TYR A 147 30.15 22.60 5.48
N HIS A 148 28.92 22.10 5.34
CA HIS A 148 28.24 21.30 6.35
C HIS A 148 27.42 20.19 5.69
N ASP A 149 27.68 18.94 6.06
CA ASP A 149 27.03 17.78 5.45
C ASP A 149 25.94 17.21 6.37
N VAL A 150 24.77 16.91 5.79
CA VAL A 150 23.57 16.46 6.50
C VAL A 150 22.97 15.26 5.80
N LEU A 151 22.55 14.23 6.54
CA LEU A 151 21.78 13.13 5.95
C LEU A 151 20.29 13.49 5.89
N VAL A 152 19.66 13.34 4.73
CA VAL A 152 18.23 13.65 4.51
C VAL A 152 17.50 12.50 3.81
N GLU A 153 16.18 12.46 4.00
CA GLU A 153 15.24 11.62 3.25
C GLU A 153 13.93 12.39 3.07
N ILE A 154 13.74 13.01 1.90
CA ILE A 154 12.62 13.91 1.61
C ILE A 154 11.84 13.35 0.43
N TYR A 155 10.55 13.09 0.63
CA TYR A 155 9.63 12.69 -0.43
C TYR A 155 8.76 13.88 -0.84
N THR A 156 8.73 14.20 -2.13
CA THR A 156 7.87 15.25 -2.68
C THR A 156 6.71 14.61 -3.44
N LEU A 157 5.49 14.92 -3.01
CA LEU A 157 4.23 14.36 -3.50
C LEU A 157 3.30 15.48 -4.00
N PRO A 158 2.22 15.15 -4.76
CA PRO A 158 1.17 16.09 -5.15
C PRO A 158 0.52 16.79 -3.95
N GLU A 159 -0.12 17.94 -4.17
CA GLU A 159 -0.73 18.74 -3.08
C GLU A 159 -1.93 18.04 -2.45
N THR A 160 -2.67 17.30 -3.26
CA THR A 160 -3.80 16.47 -2.85
C THR A 160 -3.56 15.01 -3.23
N LEU A 161 -3.76 14.13 -2.26
CA LEU A 161 -3.75 12.68 -2.44
C LEU A 161 -5.15 12.12 -2.19
N PRO A 162 -5.43 10.87 -2.59
CA PRO A 162 -6.67 10.21 -2.22
C PRO A 162 -6.92 10.22 -0.71
N PRO A 163 -8.20 10.29 -0.26
CA PRO A 163 -8.55 10.40 1.16
C PRO A 163 -7.99 9.29 2.06
N TYR A 164 -7.73 8.10 1.49
CA TYR A 164 -7.16 6.99 2.24
C TYR A 164 -5.69 7.24 2.67
N PHE A 165 -4.91 8.02 1.91
CA PHE A 165 -3.58 8.46 2.34
C PHE A 165 -3.66 9.62 3.33
N GLU A 166 -4.55 10.58 3.11
CA GLU A 166 -4.70 11.74 4.02
C GLU A 166 -5.17 11.31 5.42
N LYS A 167 -6.11 10.35 5.49
CA LYS A 167 -6.69 9.90 6.77
C LYS A 167 -5.78 8.94 7.53
N GLN A 168 -5.05 8.09 6.83
CA GLN A 168 -4.35 6.96 7.48
C GLN A 168 -2.83 7.09 7.49
N GLY A 169 -2.31 8.01 6.69
CA GLY A 169 -0.90 8.19 6.41
C GLY A 169 -0.41 7.34 5.24
N ILE A 170 0.82 7.62 4.84
CA ILE A 170 1.52 6.90 3.78
C ILE A 170 2.49 5.93 4.47
N PRO A 171 2.43 4.62 4.16
CA PRO A 171 3.41 3.69 4.68
C PRO A 171 4.80 4.07 4.17
N LEU A 172 5.74 4.34 5.08
CA LEU A 172 7.12 4.74 4.71
C LEU A 172 7.82 3.68 3.85
N TYR A 173 7.53 2.41 4.11
CA TYR A 173 8.05 1.31 3.32
C TYR A 173 7.58 1.29 1.87
N LEU A 174 6.38 1.84 1.58
CA LEU A 174 5.89 2.04 0.21
C LEU A 174 6.80 3.02 -0.53
N LEU A 175 7.10 4.16 0.10
CA LEU A 175 7.95 5.21 -0.46
C LEU A 175 9.40 4.74 -0.63
N ARG A 176 9.87 3.85 0.26
CA ARG A 176 11.22 3.27 0.23
C ARG A 176 11.39 2.11 -0.74
N LEU A 177 10.32 1.60 -1.36
CA LEU A 177 10.44 0.50 -2.32
C LEU A 177 11.43 0.89 -3.45
N PRO A 178 12.51 0.11 -3.65
CA PRO A 178 13.59 0.51 -4.56
C PRO A 178 13.15 0.57 -6.03
N TRP A 179 12.14 -0.21 -6.42
CA TRP A 179 11.69 -0.35 -7.81
C TRP A 179 10.72 0.75 -8.28
N TYR A 180 10.23 1.61 -7.38
CA TYR A 180 9.28 2.67 -7.73
C TYR A 180 9.94 4.04 -7.72
N ILE A 181 9.69 4.89 -6.71
CA ILE A 181 10.11 6.32 -6.71
C ILE A 181 11.62 6.47 -6.96
N ARG A 182 12.45 5.62 -6.35
CA ARG A 182 13.91 5.66 -6.55
C ARG A 182 14.33 5.31 -7.98
N THR A 183 13.75 4.26 -8.55
CA THR A 183 14.02 3.87 -9.96
C THR A 183 13.48 4.91 -10.93
N TRP A 184 12.30 5.46 -10.65
CA TRP A 184 11.73 6.62 -11.35
C TRP A 184 12.68 7.82 -11.32
N MET A 185 13.31 8.12 -10.19
CA MET A 185 14.31 9.18 -10.07
C MET A 185 15.59 8.88 -10.86
N ARG A 186 16.01 7.63 -10.99
CA ARG A 186 17.17 7.26 -11.85
C ARG A 186 16.93 7.43 -13.34
N GLN A 187 15.67 7.42 -13.80
CA GLN A 187 15.36 7.72 -15.22
C GLN A 187 15.73 9.15 -15.65
N VAL A 188 16.17 10.01 -14.72
CA VAL A 188 16.79 11.30 -15.03
C VAL A 188 18.02 11.15 -15.93
N GLU A 189 18.65 9.96 -15.97
CA GLU A 189 19.88 9.66 -16.72
C GLU A 189 19.65 9.05 -18.12
N GLN A 190 18.42 8.99 -18.62
CA GLN A 190 18.16 8.33 -19.92
C GLN A 190 18.85 9.04 -21.12
N PRO A 191 19.36 8.28 -22.11
CA PRO A 191 19.97 8.84 -23.31
C PRO A 191 19.04 9.81 -24.05
N LEU A 192 19.62 10.86 -24.64
CA LEU A 192 18.92 11.79 -25.53
C LEU A 192 18.16 11.03 -26.63
N GLY A 193 16.85 11.26 -26.74
CA GLY A 193 16.03 10.78 -27.86
C GLY A 193 14.92 9.77 -27.50
N GLN A 194 14.85 9.25 -26.26
CA GLN A 194 13.67 8.51 -25.80
C GLN A 194 12.63 9.46 -25.18
N PRO A 195 11.32 9.27 -25.48
CA PRO A 195 10.27 10.07 -24.88
C PRO A 195 10.25 9.86 -23.36
N ALA A 196 10.11 10.95 -22.60
CA ALA A 196 9.95 10.86 -21.16
C ALA A 196 8.68 10.05 -20.83
N VAL A 197 8.86 8.95 -20.11
CA VAL A 197 7.76 8.13 -19.58
C VAL A 197 7.10 8.91 -18.43
N ASP A 198 5.77 8.99 -18.39
CA ASP A 198 5.06 9.61 -17.26
C ASP A 198 4.95 8.64 -16.07
N TRP A 199 4.61 9.16 -14.88
CA TRP A 199 4.51 8.33 -13.67
C TRP A 199 3.49 7.17 -13.80
N PRO A 200 2.25 7.38 -14.30
CA PRO A 200 1.31 6.29 -14.52
C PRO A 200 1.85 5.17 -15.42
N SER A 201 2.47 5.53 -16.55
CA SER A 201 3.08 4.60 -17.50
C SER A 201 4.21 3.82 -16.83
N PHE A 202 5.07 4.53 -16.10
CA PHE A 202 6.19 3.94 -15.38
C PHE A 202 5.71 2.90 -14.36
N VAL A 203 4.68 3.21 -13.56
CA VAL A 203 4.14 2.28 -12.56
C VAL A 203 3.60 1.01 -13.22
N VAL A 204 2.82 1.14 -14.29
CA VAL A 204 2.28 -0.03 -15.03
C VAL A 204 3.42 -0.89 -15.58
N GLN A 205 4.44 -0.27 -16.17
CA GLN A 205 5.63 -0.99 -16.65
C GLN A 205 6.36 -1.69 -15.51
N ALA A 206 6.62 -0.99 -14.40
CA ALA A 206 7.32 -1.51 -13.24
C ALA A 206 6.59 -2.69 -12.57
N LEU A 207 5.25 -2.66 -12.52
CA LEU A 207 4.44 -3.78 -12.04
C LEU A 207 4.49 -4.97 -13.00
N THR A 208 4.51 -4.71 -14.31
CA THR A 208 4.51 -5.76 -15.35
C THR A 208 5.86 -6.47 -15.46
N SER A 209 6.96 -5.72 -15.37
CA SER A 209 8.33 -6.23 -15.53
C SER A 209 9.07 -6.45 -14.20
N GLY A 210 8.40 -6.24 -13.06
CA GLY A 210 9.01 -6.32 -11.74
C GLY A 210 9.46 -7.75 -11.42
N PRO A 211 10.73 -7.98 -11.02
CA PRO A 211 11.23 -9.33 -10.70
C PRO A 211 10.57 -9.97 -9.46
N GLN A 212 9.91 -9.15 -8.64
CA GLN A 212 9.30 -9.54 -7.36
C GLN A 212 7.88 -10.07 -7.49
N LEU A 213 7.20 -9.83 -8.62
CA LEU A 213 5.81 -10.27 -8.83
C LEU A 213 5.78 -11.43 -9.80
N GLU A 214 4.84 -12.34 -9.59
CA GLU A 214 4.52 -13.38 -10.55
C GLU A 214 3.02 -13.52 -10.65
N TYR A 215 2.52 -13.68 -11.87
CA TYR A 215 1.10 -13.94 -12.03
C TYR A 215 0.72 -15.29 -11.43
N LYS A 216 -0.31 -15.28 -10.58
CA LYS A 216 -0.87 -16.46 -9.93
C LYS A 216 -1.73 -17.24 -10.92
N ASN A 217 -1.26 -18.42 -11.34
CA ASN A 217 -1.93 -19.26 -12.33
C ASN A 217 -3.13 -20.08 -11.80
N PHE A 218 -3.53 -19.93 -10.53
CA PHE A 218 -4.51 -20.81 -9.88
C PHE A 218 -5.63 -20.04 -9.16
N ASN A 219 -6.87 -20.36 -9.53
CA ASN A 219 -8.14 -19.91 -8.93
C ASN A 219 -8.37 -18.39 -8.83
N GLY A 220 -7.50 -17.55 -9.39
CA GLY A 220 -7.66 -16.09 -9.38
C GLY A 220 -7.90 -15.49 -7.99
N VAL A 221 -7.31 -16.11 -6.95
CA VAL A 221 -7.52 -15.67 -5.58
C VAL A 221 -6.69 -14.43 -5.30
N SER A 222 -7.36 -13.28 -5.27
CA SER A 222 -6.77 -12.01 -4.88
C SER A 222 -6.22 -12.10 -3.47
N GLN A 223 -4.98 -11.64 -3.31
CA GLN A 223 -4.28 -11.68 -2.04
C GLN A 223 -4.31 -10.33 -1.34
N TYR A 224 -4.35 -9.25 -2.13
CA TYR A 224 -4.17 -7.89 -1.70
C TYR A 224 -5.43 -7.02 -1.87
N THR A 225 -6.59 -7.65 -2.07
CA THR A 225 -7.90 -6.95 -2.12
C THR A 225 -8.94 -7.56 -1.18
N SER A 226 -10.00 -6.81 -0.87
CA SER A 226 -10.97 -7.16 0.16
C SER A 226 -12.10 -8.08 -0.27
N TRP A 227 -12.09 -8.55 -1.51
CA TRP A 227 -13.17 -9.35 -2.06
C TRP A 227 -12.66 -10.72 -2.48
N ASP A 228 -13.47 -11.73 -2.18
CA ASP A 228 -13.26 -13.06 -2.74
C ASP A 228 -13.47 -13.00 -4.28
N PRO A 229 -12.71 -13.79 -5.06
CA PRO A 229 -12.82 -13.79 -6.53
C PRO A 229 -14.22 -14.08 -7.06
N GLU A 230 -15.00 -14.92 -6.35
CA GLU A 230 -16.38 -15.23 -6.72
C GLU A 230 -17.29 -14.01 -6.58
N TRP A 231 -16.97 -13.10 -5.66
CA TRP A 231 -17.83 -11.99 -5.27
C TRP A 231 -17.36 -10.63 -5.77
N ILE A 232 -16.08 -10.47 -6.12
CA ILE A 232 -15.52 -9.17 -6.50
C ILE A 232 -16.25 -8.56 -7.71
N GLY A 233 -16.54 -9.35 -8.75
CA GLY A 233 -17.31 -8.87 -9.90
C GLY A 233 -18.72 -8.40 -9.53
N THR A 234 -19.39 -9.09 -8.59
CA THR A 234 -20.73 -8.72 -8.11
C THR A 234 -20.69 -7.47 -7.22
N ALA A 235 -19.71 -7.37 -6.33
CA ALA A 235 -19.51 -6.20 -5.47
C ALA A 235 -19.23 -4.95 -6.32
N LEU A 236 -18.35 -5.05 -7.32
CA LEU A 236 -18.03 -3.95 -8.23
C LEU A 236 -19.24 -3.51 -9.06
N ARG A 237 -20.04 -4.47 -9.57
CA ARG A 237 -21.35 -4.22 -10.22
C ARG A 237 -22.33 -3.47 -9.34
N ALA A 238 -22.33 -3.77 -8.05
CA ALA A 238 -23.15 -3.09 -7.05
C ALA A 238 -22.58 -1.73 -6.61
N GLY A 239 -21.51 -1.23 -7.26
CA GLY A 239 -20.88 0.05 -6.93
C GLY A 239 -20.11 0.02 -5.60
N GLN A 240 -19.69 -1.17 -5.14
CA GLN A 240 -18.89 -1.31 -3.92
C GLN A 240 -17.41 -1.11 -4.22
N SER A 241 -16.71 -0.44 -3.30
CA SER A 241 -15.28 -0.16 -3.40
C SER A 241 -14.40 -1.33 -2.95
N ILE A 242 -13.14 -1.27 -3.37
CA ILE A 242 -12.08 -2.18 -2.93
C ILE A 242 -11.37 -1.56 -1.73
N VAL A 243 -11.07 -2.39 -0.73
CA VAL A 243 -10.04 -2.08 0.25
C VAL A 243 -8.75 -2.77 -0.18
N SER A 244 -7.68 -1.99 -0.34
CA SER A 244 -6.36 -2.46 -0.77
C SER A 244 -5.53 -2.89 0.44
N TRP A 245 -5.14 -4.17 0.51
CA TRP A 245 -4.29 -4.70 1.59
C TRP A 245 -2.81 -4.43 1.31
N LEU A 246 -2.50 -3.14 1.13
CA LEU A 246 -1.17 -2.66 0.80
C LEU A 246 -0.13 -3.12 1.83
N ASP A 247 -0.49 -3.15 3.10
CA ASP A 247 0.39 -3.60 4.18
C ASP A 247 0.80 -5.06 4.04
N LEU A 248 -0.11 -5.94 3.63
CA LEU A 248 0.22 -7.34 3.42
C LEU A 248 1.21 -7.49 2.27
N TRP A 249 1.00 -6.73 1.19
CA TRP A 249 1.92 -6.71 0.06
C TRP A 249 3.31 -6.19 0.47
N LEU A 250 3.38 -5.10 1.23
CA LEU A 250 4.63 -4.58 1.76
C LEU A 250 5.30 -5.57 2.71
N TRP A 251 4.54 -6.21 3.60
CA TRP A 251 5.04 -7.24 4.50
C TRP A 251 5.73 -8.36 3.71
N ASP A 252 5.05 -8.89 2.71
CA ASP A 252 5.56 -9.95 1.85
C ASP A 252 6.89 -9.53 1.18
N LEU A 253 6.97 -8.31 0.64
CA LEU A 253 8.17 -7.81 -0.02
C LEU A 253 9.39 -7.65 0.91
N TYR A 254 9.18 -7.24 2.16
CA TYR A 254 10.28 -6.96 3.10
C TYR A 254 10.67 -8.16 3.97
N HIS A 255 9.74 -9.09 4.23
CA HIS A 255 9.93 -10.17 5.22
C HIS A 255 9.98 -11.58 4.62
N ASN A 256 9.61 -11.78 3.37
CA ASN A 256 9.74 -13.10 2.77
C ASN A 256 11.22 -13.34 2.41
N THR A 257 11.86 -14.18 3.21
CA THR A 257 13.33 -14.31 3.34
C THR A 257 13.98 -15.22 2.32
N LEU A 258 13.23 -15.67 1.29
CA LEU A 258 13.79 -16.49 0.22
C LEU A 258 14.28 -15.56 -0.91
N PRO A 259 15.60 -15.42 -1.11
CA PRO A 259 16.13 -14.62 -2.22
C PRO A 259 15.58 -15.14 -3.54
N GLY A 260 14.92 -14.26 -4.30
CA GLY A 260 14.29 -14.61 -5.58
C GLY A 260 12.88 -15.19 -5.49
N ALA A 261 12.25 -15.26 -4.31
CA ALA A 261 10.84 -15.58 -4.22
C ALA A 261 10.00 -14.52 -4.93
N LYS A 262 9.06 -14.97 -5.76
CA LYS A 262 8.08 -14.11 -6.42
C LYS A 262 6.77 -14.12 -5.64
N HIS A 263 6.12 -12.97 -5.58
CA HIS A 263 4.84 -12.79 -4.91
C HIS A 263 3.69 -12.98 -5.90
N PRO A 264 2.80 -13.97 -5.66
CA PRO A 264 1.70 -14.24 -6.55
C PRO A 264 0.70 -13.09 -6.53
N VAL A 265 0.38 -12.56 -7.70
CA VAL A 265 -0.64 -11.50 -7.91
C VAL A 265 -1.63 -11.91 -8.98
N ASP A 266 -2.83 -11.34 -8.94
CA ASP A 266 -3.82 -11.45 -10.00
C ASP A 266 -4.22 -10.09 -10.59
N ILE A 267 -5.20 -10.07 -11.50
CA ILE A 267 -5.69 -8.84 -12.14
C ILE A 267 -6.31 -7.84 -11.14
N TYR A 268 -6.87 -8.31 -10.02
CA TYR A 268 -7.50 -7.46 -9.02
C TYR A 268 -6.46 -6.81 -8.13
N ASP A 269 -5.47 -7.59 -7.70
CA ASP A 269 -4.31 -7.13 -6.97
C ASP A 269 -3.55 -6.07 -7.78
N LEU A 270 -3.30 -6.34 -9.06
CA LEU A 270 -2.60 -5.42 -9.95
C LEU A 270 -3.36 -4.10 -10.14
N ALA A 271 -4.67 -4.13 -10.37
CA ALA A 271 -5.46 -2.91 -10.52
C ALA A 271 -5.50 -2.09 -9.21
N SER A 272 -5.65 -2.77 -8.07
CA SER A 272 -5.62 -2.15 -6.74
C SER A 272 -4.26 -1.51 -6.43
N LEU A 273 -3.17 -2.26 -6.58
CA LEU A 273 -1.80 -1.79 -6.34
C LEU A 273 -1.41 -0.68 -7.33
N SER A 274 -1.81 -0.79 -8.60
CA SER A 274 -1.61 0.26 -9.60
C SER A 274 -2.30 1.54 -9.17
N GLN A 275 -3.56 1.48 -8.73
CA GLN A 275 -4.30 2.68 -8.34
C GLN A 275 -3.62 3.39 -7.16
N VAL A 276 -3.16 2.63 -6.17
CA VAL A 276 -2.47 3.16 -4.99
C VAL A 276 -1.12 3.80 -5.37
N LEU A 277 -0.29 3.10 -6.15
CA LEU A 277 1.04 3.58 -6.55
C LEU A 277 0.95 4.78 -7.49
N ILE A 278 0.07 4.73 -8.50
CA ILE A 278 -0.12 5.82 -9.47
C ILE A 278 -0.56 7.09 -8.76
N SER A 279 -1.44 6.97 -7.75
CA SER A 279 -1.93 8.12 -6.98
C SER A 279 -0.83 8.91 -6.25
N LEU A 280 0.35 8.32 -5.98
CA LEU A 280 1.48 9.04 -5.37
C LEU A 280 2.06 10.14 -6.28
N GLY A 281 1.80 10.10 -7.58
CA GLY A 281 2.31 11.09 -8.55
C GLY A 281 1.24 11.91 -9.26
N LEU A 282 -0.04 11.69 -8.96
CA LEU A 282 -1.16 12.39 -9.58
C LEU A 282 -1.83 13.35 -8.61
N GLU A 283 -2.18 14.54 -9.10
CA GLU A 283 -2.90 15.53 -8.32
C GLU A 283 -4.37 15.13 -8.19
N TYR A 284 -4.79 14.52 -7.07
CA TYR A 284 -6.11 13.89 -6.94
C TYR A 284 -7.31 14.83 -7.20
N SER A 285 -7.12 16.13 -6.95
CA SER A 285 -8.10 17.18 -7.25
C SER A 285 -8.28 17.48 -8.75
N LYS A 286 -7.31 17.11 -9.60
CA LYS A 286 -7.30 17.40 -11.05
C LYS A 286 -7.28 16.15 -11.91
N GLU A 287 -6.54 15.14 -11.47
CA GLU A 287 -6.25 13.92 -12.20
C GLU A 287 -6.73 12.75 -11.35
N ARG A 288 -7.69 11.99 -11.88
CA ARG A 288 -8.21 10.81 -11.19
C ARG A 288 -8.06 9.59 -12.07
N THR A 289 -7.53 8.53 -11.48
CA THR A 289 -7.64 7.21 -12.07
C THR A 289 -9.04 6.67 -11.81
N GLY A 290 -9.78 6.33 -12.86
CA GLY A 290 -11.05 5.61 -12.76
C GLY A 290 -10.78 4.11 -12.81
N MET A 291 -11.31 3.34 -11.87
CA MET A 291 -11.30 1.88 -11.97
C MET A 291 -12.49 1.43 -12.83
N ASN A 292 -12.27 0.48 -13.73
CA ASN A 292 -13.25 0.03 -14.70
C ASN A 292 -13.27 -1.49 -14.76
N TYR A 293 -14.45 -2.06 -14.91
CA TYR A 293 -14.62 -3.48 -15.13
C TYR A 293 -15.37 -3.72 -16.43
N LEU A 294 -14.80 -4.56 -17.29
CA LEU A 294 -15.40 -4.95 -18.56
C LEU A 294 -16.08 -6.31 -18.41
N THR A 295 -17.39 -6.40 -18.64
CA THR A 295 -18.17 -7.63 -18.42
C THR A 295 -19.32 -7.78 -19.45
N PRO A 296 -19.32 -8.80 -20.32
CA PRO A 296 -18.32 -9.86 -20.41
C PRO A 296 -16.98 -9.34 -20.95
N PHE A 297 -15.87 -10.01 -20.63
CA PHE A 297 -14.58 -9.74 -21.26
C PHE A 297 -14.36 -10.63 -22.50
N GLY A 298 -14.36 -11.95 -22.31
CA GLY A 298 -14.11 -12.93 -23.38
C GLY A 298 -12.67 -13.45 -23.39
N TYR A 299 -12.11 -13.74 -24.57
CA TYR A 299 -10.77 -14.32 -24.68
C TYR A 299 -9.73 -13.22 -24.82
N ILE A 300 -8.67 -13.25 -24.02
CA ILE A 300 -7.57 -12.29 -24.20
C ILE A 300 -6.79 -12.71 -25.45
N LYS A 301 -6.37 -11.72 -26.24
CA LYS A 301 -5.27 -11.89 -27.19
C LYS A 301 -4.05 -12.44 -26.44
N PRO A 302 -3.28 -13.35 -27.06
CA PRO A 302 -2.03 -13.79 -26.47
C PRO A 302 -1.19 -12.60 -25.99
N THR A 303 -0.83 -12.58 -24.70
CA THR A 303 -0.08 -11.49 -24.07
C THR A 303 0.97 -12.02 -23.09
N LYS A 304 2.03 -11.25 -22.82
CA LYS A 304 3.05 -11.61 -21.83
C LYS A 304 2.45 -11.49 -20.42
N LEU A 305 2.63 -12.53 -19.59
CA LEU A 305 2.22 -12.48 -18.19
C LEU A 305 3.35 -11.98 -17.29
N ILE A 306 2.96 -11.25 -16.24
CA ILE A 306 3.86 -10.72 -15.23
C ILE A 306 4.68 -11.84 -14.59
N GLY A 307 6.00 -11.70 -14.62
CA GLY A 307 6.93 -12.57 -13.90
C GLY A 307 6.95 -14.05 -14.32
N ARG A 308 6.18 -14.47 -15.33
CA ARG A 308 6.13 -15.87 -15.79
C ARG A 308 6.99 -16.05 -17.05
N VAL A 309 7.98 -16.94 -16.94
CA VAL A 309 8.72 -17.51 -18.08
C VAL A 309 8.49 -19.02 -17.99
N GLU A 310 7.95 -19.66 -19.03
CA GLU A 310 7.80 -21.13 -19.03
C GLU A 310 9.20 -21.76 -18.92
N GLU A 311 9.35 -22.77 -18.04
CA GLU A 311 10.56 -23.58 -17.96
C GLU A 311 10.25 -25.09 -18.06
N PRO A 312 10.88 -25.82 -19.02
CA PRO A 312 11.75 -25.29 -20.06
C PRO A 312 10.96 -24.36 -21.00
N PRO A 313 11.57 -23.29 -21.52
CA PRO A 313 10.91 -22.45 -22.52
C PRO A 313 10.44 -23.37 -23.63
N ASN A 314 9.17 -23.25 -24.03
CA ASN A 314 8.67 -23.99 -25.17
C ASN A 314 9.67 -23.75 -26.32
N PRO A 315 10.29 -24.79 -26.89
CA PRO A 315 11.32 -24.62 -27.91
C PRO A 315 10.77 -23.87 -29.15
N ASP A 316 9.46 -23.90 -29.35
CA ASP A 316 8.75 -23.18 -30.41
C ASP A 316 8.27 -21.78 -29.97
N ASN A 317 8.33 -21.45 -28.67
CA ASN A 317 7.89 -20.17 -28.14
C ASN A 317 8.67 -19.77 -26.86
N GLN A 318 9.86 -19.20 -27.06
CA GLN A 318 10.72 -18.70 -25.97
C GLN A 318 10.13 -17.48 -25.23
N ASP A 319 9.14 -16.81 -25.84
CA ASP A 319 8.39 -15.68 -25.28
C ASP A 319 6.96 -16.13 -24.90
N SER A 320 6.83 -17.06 -23.94
CA SER A 320 5.54 -17.62 -23.56
C SER A 320 4.46 -16.53 -23.34
N MET A 321 3.36 -16.66 -24.08
CA MET A 321 2.21 -15.78 -24.02
C MET A 321 1.05 -16.51 -23.33
N CYS A 322 0.10 -15.79 -22.75
CA CYS A 322 -1.11 -16.38 -22.19
C CYS A 322 -2.36 -15.77 -22.82
N ASN A 323 -3.42 -16.57 -22.97
CA ASN A 323 -4.73 -16.14 -23.45
C ASN A 323 -5.76 -15.92 -22.33
N ASN A 324 -5.48 -16.40 -21.10
CA ASN A 324 -6.28 -16.18 -19.91
C ASN A 324 -5.44 -16.41 -18.65
N PRO A 325 -5.26 -15.41 -17.79
CA PRO A 325 -4.41 -15.53 -16.64
C PRO A 325 -5.12 -16.25 -15.46
N LEU A 326 -6.45 -16.42 -15.52
CA LEU A 326 -7.28 -17.11 -14.52
C LEU A 326 -7.80 -18.45 -15.06
N TYR A 327 -6.99 -19.51 -15.01
CA TYR A 327 -7.46 -20.86 -15.37
C TYR A 327 -8.53 -21.34 -14.37
N ALA A 328 -9.72 -21.70 -14.87
CA ALA A 328 -10.83 -22.19 -14.06
C ALA A 328 -10.72 -23.69 -13.69
N VAL A 329 -11.32 -24.04 -12.56
CA VAL A 329 -11.29 -25.34 -11.84
C VAL A 329 -11.72 -26.54 -12.70
N GLY A 330 -10.94 -27.63 -12.64
CA GLY A 330 -11.19 -28.94 -13.27
C GLY A 330 -9.91 -29.78 -13.36
N SER A 331 -9.96 -30.99 -13.93
CA SER A 331 -8.80 -31.91 -14.11
C SER A 331 -7.72 -31.41 -15.07
N MET A 332 -7.64 -30.11 -15.33
CA MET A 332 -6.69 -29.46 -16.24
C MET A 332 -5.43 -28.96 -15.50
N TYR A 333 -5.05 -29.65 -14.42
CA TYR A 333 -3.91 -29.31 -13.55
C TYR A 333 -2.55 -29.36 -14.28
N ASP A 334 -2.49 -29.94 -15.47
CA ASP A 334 -1.25 -30.21 -16.23
C ASP A 334 -1.19 -29.51 -17.60
N LYS A 335 -2.10 -28.58 -17.92
CA LYS A 335 -2.03 -27.89 -19.22
C LYS A 335 -0.96 -26.81 -19.19
N ALA A 336 0.10 -27.00 -19.98
CA ALA A 336 1.10 -25.97 -20.28
C ALA A 336 0.44 -24.69 -20.79
N MET A 337 1.02 -23.51 -20.51
CA MET A 337 0.58 -22.26 -21.13
C MET A 337 0.80 -22.39 -22.65
N LEU A 338 -0.26 -22.63 -23.42
CA LEU A 338 -0.16 -22.86 -24.85
C LEU A 338 -0.94 -21.81 -25.64
N CYS A 339 -0.16 -21.07 -26.43
CA CYS A 339 -0.39 -19.74 -26.99
C CYS A 339 -0.93 -19.73 -28.42
N ALA A 340 -1.37 -20.85 -28.98
CA ALA A 340 -1.83 -20.84 -30.36
C ALA A 340 -3.21 -20.17 -30.42
N THR A 341 -3.39 -19.20 -31.33
CA THR A 341 -4.64 -18.44 -31.51
C THR A 341 -5.84 -19.36 -31.77
N ASP A 342 -5.58 -20.55 -32.31
CA ASP A 342 -6.52 -21.62 -32.65
C ASP A 342 -6.53 -22.78 -31.63
N SER A 343 -5.84 -22.65 -30.49
CA SER A 343 -5.80 -23.71 -29.49
C SER A 343 -7.17 -23.95 -28.86
N SER A 344 -7.62 -25.21 -28.86
CA SER A 344 -8.83 -25.66 -28.14
C SER A 344 -8.69 -25.60 -26.62
N THR A 345 -7.51 -25.25 -26.11
CA THR A 345 -7.24 -25.08 -24.66
C THR A 345 -7.43 -23.64 -24.18
N ARG A 346 -7.80 -22.70 -25.06
CA ARG A 346 -8.10 -21.34 -24.65
C ARG A 346 -9.33 -21.30 -23.74
N SER A 347 -9.34 -20.34 -22.83
CA SER A 347 -10.42 -20.07 -21.90
C SER A 347 -10.76 -18.59 -21.93
N SER A 348 -12.02 -18.26 -21.66
CA SER A 348 -12.50 -16.89 -21.56
C SER A 348 -12.44 -16.37 -20.12
N LEU A 349 -12.30 -15.06 -19.98
CA LEU A 349 -12.57 -14.31 -18.76
C LEU A 349 -14.02 -13.83 -18.77
N ASP A 350 -14.70 -14.02 -17.64
CA ASP A 350 -16.03 -13.45 -17.45
C ASP A 350 -15.96 -11.92 -17.36
N TYR A 351 -14.92 -11.39 -16.71
CA TYR A 351 -14.70 -9.95 -16.58
C TYR A 351 -13.22 -9.64 -16.36
N HIS A 352 -12.84 -8.37 -16.59
CA HIS A 352 -11.49 -7.87 -16.36
C HIS A 352 -11.51 -6.51 -15.68
N LEU A 353 -10.57 -6.27 -14.76
CA LEU A 353 -10.42 -5.03 -13.99
C LEU A 353 -9.20 -4.27 -14.48
N PHE A 354 -9.38 -2.99 -14.80
CA PHE A 354 -8.30 -2.11 -15.28
C PHE A 354 -8.55 -0.68 -14.82
N LEU A 355 -7.54 0.17 -14.98
CA LEU A 355 -7.64 1.59 -14.65
C LEU A 355 -7.75 2.42 -15.92
N THR A 356 -8.29 3.61 -15.77
CA THR A 356 -8.26 4.68 -16.78
C THR A 356 -7.70 5.94 -16.16
N ILE A 357 -7.03 6.76 -16.95
CA ILE A 357 -6.63 8.11 -16.60
C ILE A 357 -7.21 9.07 -17.63
N GLN A 358 -7.74 10.20 -17.17
CA GLN A 358 -8.14 11.28 -18.06
C GLN A 358 -6.90 12.03 -18.54
N LYS A 359 -6.71 12.12 -19.85
CA LYS A 359 -5.72 12.99 -20.48
C LYS A 359 -6.44 13.75 -21.57
N ASP A 360 -6.41 15.08 -21.48
CA ASP A 360 -7.22 15.96 -22.32
C ASP A 360 -8.73 15.58 -22.23
N ASP A 361 -9.43 15.56 -23.36
CA ASP A 361 -10.85 15.18 -23.45
C ASP A 361 -11.06 13.66 -23.63
N SER A 362 -10.10 12.81 -23.24
CA SER A 362 -10.14 11.37 -23.49
C SER A 362 -9.67 10.51 -22.31
N SER A 363 -10.34 9.37 -22.13
CA SER A 363 -9.97 8.32 -21.18
C SER A 363 -8.94 7.37 -21.81
N TYR A 364 -7.78 7.24 -21.19
CA TYR A 364 -6.73 6.30 -21.60
C TYR A 364 -6.60 5.16 -20.59
N VAL A 365 -6.32 3.95 -21.06
CA VAL A 365 -6.30 2.73 -20.25
C VAL A 365 -4.92 2.46 -19.66
N LEU A 366 -4.92 2.13 -18.37
CA LEU A 366 -3.79 1.68 -17.56
C LEU A 366 -4.09 0.25 -17.10
N ASP A 367 -3.35 -0.72 -17.63
CA ASP A 367 -3.56 -2.14 -17.31
C ASP A 367 -2.22 -2.88 -17.31
N ALA A 368 -1.93 -3.62 -16.24
CA ALA A 368 -0.75 -4.50 -16.15
C ALA A 368 -1.10 -5.98 -16.42
N GLY A 369 -2.38 -6.35 -16.41
CA GLY A 369 -2.87 -7.72 -16.44
C GLY A 369 -3.05 -8.31 -17.84
N CYS A 370 -3.61 -7.55 -18.80
CA CYS A 370 -3.83 -8.01 -20.18
C CYS A 370 -2.81 -7.41 -21.17
N GLY A 371 -1.52 -7.42 -20.77
CA GLY A 371 -0.43 -6.72 -21.43
C GLY A 371 -0.35 -5.26 -20.97
N PRO A 372 0.85 -4.66 -20.88
CA PRO A 372 0.98 -3.34 -20.29
C PRO A 372 0.33 -2.30 -21.22
N GLN A 373 -0.88 -1.87 -20.88
CA GLN A 373 -1.48 -0.66 -21.41
C GLN A 373 -0.98 0.48 -20.55
N THR A 374 -0.07 1.29 -21.08
CA THR A 374 0.62 2.34 -20.32
C THR A 374 -0.04 3.70 -20.50
N GLY A 375 -1.36 3.76 -20.66
CA GLY A 375 -2.06 5.03 -20.85
C GLY A 375 -1.88 5.66 -22.24
N THR A 376 -1.60 4.84 -23.26
CA THR A 376 -1.53 5.24 -24.69
C THR A 376 -2.76 4.79 -25.48
N THR A 377 -3.42 3.73 -25.03
CA THR A 377 -4.64 3.19 -25.67
C THR A 377 -5.86 3.87 -25.08
N THR A 378 -6.73 4.42 -25.92
CA THR A 378 -8.00 5.01 -25.46
C THR A 378 -8.97 3.93 -24.99
N LEU A 379 -9.88 4.27 -24.07
CA LEU A 379 -10.93 3.37 -23.60
C LEU A 379 -11.75 2.78 -24.76
N GLN A 380 -12.00 3.58 -25.80
CA GLN A 380 -12.74 3.15 -26.99
C GLN A 380 -11.99 2.07 -27.80
N SER A 381 -10.66 2.15 -27.87
CA SER A 381 -9.83 1.23 -28.65
C SER A 381 -9.39 0.00 -27.86
N TYR A 382 -9.51 0.06 -26.53
CA TYR A 382 -8.97 -0.93 -25.62
C TYR A 382 -9.56 -2.34 -25.79
N PRO A 383 -10.88 -2.56 -25.88
CA PRO A 383 -11.43 -3.90 -26.11
C PRO A 383 -10.84 -4.55 -27.37
N ALA A 384 -10.74 -3.80 -28.46
CA ALA A 384 -10.13 -4.29 -29.69
C ALA A 384 -8.62 -4.54 -29.59
N SER A 385 -7.91 -3.90 -28.65
CA SER A 385 -6.48 -4.11 -28.44
C SER A 385 -6.17 -5.35 -27.61
N VAL A 386 -7.05 -5.77 -26.70
CA VAL A 386 -6.78 -6.88 -25.77
C VAL A 386 -7.69 -8.11 -25.90
N ILE A 387 -8.87 -7.98 -26.52
CA ILE A 387 -9.81 -9.10 -26.71
C ILE A 387 -9.63 -9.70 -28.10
N ASP A 388 -9.56 -11.03 -28.15
CA ASP A 388 -9.59 -11.77 -29.39
C ASP A 388 -11.03 -11.88 -29.90
N THR A 389 -11.27 -11.52 -31.16
CA THR A 389 -12.61 -11.49 -31.74
C THR A 389 -12.86 -12.63 -32.72
N ASP A 390 -11.99 -13.65 -32.76
CA ASP A 390 -12.21 -14.83 -33.60
C ASP A 390 -13.55 -15.51 -33.25
N ALA A 391 -14.47 -15.51 -34.22
CA ALA A 391 -15.82 -16.03 -34.06
C ALA A 391 -15.85 -17.51 -33.62
N ARG A 392 -14.80 -18.29 -33.89
CA ARG A 392 -14.70 -19.70 -33.46
C ARG A 392 -14.60 -19.84 -31.95
N LEU A 393 -14.13 -18.81 -31.25
CA LEU A 393 -14.01 -18.80 -29.79
C LEU A 393 -15.36 -18.52 -29.10
N TYR A 394 -16.29 -17.88 -29.82
CA TYR A 394 -17.55 -17.42 -29.28
C TYR A 394 -18.72 -18.24 -29.83
N SER A 395 -19.18 -19.20 -29.03
CA SER A 395 -20.45 -19.88 -29.29
C SER A 395 -21.58 -19.15 -28.57
N PRO A 396 -22.70 -18.83 -29.25
CA PRO A 396 -23.84 -18.18 -28.61
C PRO A 396 -24.29 -18.92 -27.33
N PRO A 397 -24.58 -18.20 -26.24
CA PRO A 397 -24.76 -16.75 -26.14
C PRO A 397 -23.49 -15.94 -25.83
N SER A 398 -22.30 -16.54 -25.85
CA SER A 398 -21.05 -15.82 -25.56
C SER A 398 -20.68 -14.83 -26.67
N TYR A 399 -20.16 -13.66 -26.30
CA TYR A 399 -19.68 -12.63 -27.22
C TYR A 399 -18.46 -11.88 -26.64
N PRO A 400 -17.59 -11.29 -27.48
CA PRO A 400 -16.46 -10.49 -27.02
C PRO A 400 -16.95 -9.19 -26.37
N GLY A 401 -16.36 -8.81 -25.25
CA GLY A 401 -16.66 -7.53 -24.60
C GLY A 401 -16.35 -6.34 -25.50
N THR A 402 -17.14 -5.28 -25.35
CA THR A 402 -16.98 -4.02 -26.06
C THR A 402 -16.92 -2.84 -25.08
N THR A 403 -16.66 -1.64 -25.58
CA THR A 403 -16.63 -0.44 -24.73
C THR A 403 -17.97 -0.17 -24.04
N GLN A 404 -19.08 -0.66 -24.61
CA GLN A 404 -20.42 -0.51 -24.02
C GLN A 404 -20.62 -1.43 -22.81
N ASP A 405 -19.83 -2.50 -22.70
CA ASP A 405 -19.84 -3.44 -21.58
C ASP A 405 -18.92 -2.98 -20.42
N VAL A 406 -18.26 -1.82 -20.57
CA VAL A 406 -17.45 -1.21 -19.52
C VAL A 406 -18.37 -0.55 -18.50
N ILE A 407 -18.14 -0.89 -17.24
CA ILE A 407 -18.82 -0.24 -16.14
C ILE A 407 -17.78 0.43 -15.24
N HIS A 408 -18.07 1.67 -14.87
CA HIS A 408 -17.21 2.50 -14.02
C HIS A 408 -17.37 2.08 -12.55
N GLY A 409 -16.26 1.71 -11.92
CA GLY A 409 -16.19 1.32 -10.53
C GLY A 409 -15.71 2.46 -9.62
N PRO A 410 -16.06 2.39 -8.32
CA PRO A 410 -15.60 3.36 -7.32
C PRO A 410 -14.09 3.28 -7.00
N GLY A 411 -13.42 2.18 -7.37
CA GLY A 411 -11.99 1.98 -7.14
C GLY A 411 -11.63 1.64 -5.69
N VAL A 412 -10.36 1.90 -5.34
CA VAL A 412 -9.86 1.78 -3.97
C VAL A 412 -10.43 2.91 -3.11
N SER A 413 -11.21 2.56 -2.08
CA SER A 413 -11.72 3.52 -1.11
C SER A 413 -10.84 3.65 0.13
N ASP A 414 -10.05 2.62 0.42
CA ASP A 414 -9.42 2.45 1.71
C ASP A 414 -8.16 1.57 1.62
N LEU A 415 -7.18 1.81 2.49
CA LEU A 415 -6.03 0.93 2.66
C LEU A 415 -6.30 0.07 3.89
N ALA A 416 -6.35 -1.25 3.70
CA ALA A 416 -6.33 -2.17 4.83
C ALA A 416 -4.92 -2.18 5.39
N ILE A 417 -4.73 -1.32 6.38
CA ILE A 417 -3.59 -1.38 7.27
C ILE A 417 -3.80 -2.60 8.17
N SER A 418 -2.75 -3.34 8.55
CA SER A 418 -2.86 -4.51 9.47
C SER A 418 -3.53 -4.17 10.82
N ARG A 419 -3.79 -2.87 11.05
CA ARG A 419 -4.76 -2.25 11.96
C ARG A 419 -6.19 -2.81 11.95
N VAL A 420 -6.55 -3.83 11.18
CA VAL A 420 -7.86 -4.50 11.32
C VAL A 420 -8.07 -5.05 12.75
N PHE A 421 -6.98 -5.29 13.49
CA PHE A 421 -7.05 -5.58 14.93
C PHE A 421 -7.08 -4.33 15.85
N GLU A 422 -6.87 -3.12 15.34
CA GLU A 422 -6.98 -1.84 16.06
C GLU A 422 -8.40 -1.24 16.03
N LYS A 423 -9.45 -2.05 15.95
CA LYS A 423 -10.81 -1.55 16.25
C LYS A 423 -11.00 -1.24 17.75
N SER A 424 -10.02 -0.62 18.41
CA SER A 424 -10.32 0.20 19.57
C SER A 424 -10.78 1.56 19.06
N LYS A 425 -12.07 1.89 19.26
CA LYS A 425 -12.59 3.26 19.14
C LYS A 425 -12.00 4.22 20.20
N ASP A 426 -10.84 3.88 20.76
CA ASP A 426 -10.22 4.67 21.78
C ASP A 426 -9.25 5.65 21.12
N SER A 427 -9.80 6.74 20.62
CA SER A 427 -9.04 7.94 20.22
C SER A 427 -8.29 8.59 21.40
N SER A 428 -8.40 8.03 22.62
CA SER A 428 -7.67 8.47 23.82
C SER A 428 -6.61 7.48 24.32
N ALA A 429 -6.42 6.33 23.67
CA ALA A 429 -5.45 5.33 24.13
C ALA A 429 -4.00 5.83 23.97
N GLN A 430 -3.32 6.04 25.10
CA GLN A 430 -1.90 6.37 25.19
C GLN A 430 -0.94 5.25 24.71
N ASP A 431 -1.46 4.15 24.14
CA ASP A 431 -0.65 3.02 23.67
C ASP A 431 -0.94 2.71 22.18
N PRO A 432 -0.14 3.26 21.25
CA PRO A 432 -0.35 3.15 19.80
C PRO A 432 0.02 1.78 19.21
N ARG A 433 0.11 0.73 20.04
CA ARG A 433 0.49 -0.63 19.64
C ARG A 433 -0.71 -1.43 19.14
N THR A 434 -0.59 -2.03 17.96
CA THR A 434 -1.58 -2.96 17.40
C THR A 434 -1.74 -4.20 18.30
N ILE A 435 -2.80 -4.99 18.11
CA ILE A 435 -2.88 -6.30 18.77
C ILE A 435 -1.74 -7.21 18.34
N LEU A 436 -1.30 -7.14 17.09
CA LEU A 436 -0.15 -7.91 16.62
C LEU A 436 1.10 -7.50 17.40
N ASP A 437 1.29 -6.21 17.69
CA ASP A 437 2.41 -5.71 18.50
C ASP A 437 2.30 -6.16 19.95
N LYS A 438 1.10 -6.14 20.53
CA LYS A 438 0.86 -6.60 21.91
C LYS A 438 1.12 -8.11 22.03
N ILE A 439 0.68 -8.90 21.04
CA ILE A 439 0.95 -10.34 20.96
C ILE A 439 2.44 -10.59 20.71
N LYS A 440 3.09 -9.87 19.79
CA LYS A 440 4.52 -9.97 19.52
C LYS A 440 5.35 -9.64 20.75
N ALA A 441 5.02 -8.56 21.45
CA ALA A 441 5.66 -8.16 22.71
C ALA A 441 5.50 -9.25 23.78
N LEU A 442 4.29 -9.79 23.95
CA LEU A 442 4.04 -10.93 24.83
C LEU A 442 4.92 -12.13 24.46
N LEU A 443 4.85 -12.59 23.21
CA LEU A 443 5.58 -13.78 22.75
C LEU A 443 7.10 -13.63 22.85
N SER A 444 7.62 -12.41 22.64
CA SER A 444 9.04 -12.09 22.80
C SER A 444 9.52 -12.23 24.24
N THR A 445 8.64 -12.07 25.24
CA THR A 445 8.99 -12.36 26.64
C THR A 445 9.02 -13.86 26.96
N GLU A 446 8.38 -14.68 26.12
CA GLU A 446 8.28 -16.13 26.33
C GLU A 446 9.42 -16.89 25.64
N GLY A 447 10.09 -16.32 24.64
CA GLY A 447 11.08 -17.04 23.82
C GLY A 447 11.64 -16.26 22.65
N ARG A 448 12.49 -16.94 21.85
CA ARG A 448 12.93 -16.43 20.56
C ARG A 448 11.80 -16.57 19.56
N LEU A 449 11.46 -15.48 18.89
CA LEU A 449 10.30 -15.38 18.02
C LEU A 449 10.75 -15.18 16.57
N CYS A 450 10.17 -15.95 15.65
CA CYS A 450 10.18 -15.60 14.24
C CYS A 450 9.04 -14.61 13.96
N GLU A 451 9.29 -13.62 13.09
CA GLU A 451 8.27 -12.69 12.63
C GLU A 451 7.03 -13.42 12.09
N PRO A 452 5.82 -12.89 12.30
CA PRO A 452 4.61 -13.57 11.88
C PRO A 452 4.49 -13.66 10.36
N TYR A 453 4.06 -14.80 9.85
CA TYR A 453 3.48 -14.86 8.51
C TYR A 453 2.06 -14.28 8.56
N ILE A 454 1.78 -13.22 7.80
CA ILE A 454 0.46 -12.59 7.71
C ILE A 454 -0.17 -12.97 6.37
N SER A 455 -1.47 -13.22 6.32
CA SER A 455 -2.21 -13.43 5.07
C SER A 455 -3.67 -13.02 5.18
N VAL A 456 -4.26 -12.59 4.07
CA VAL A 456 -5.70 -12.33 3.93
C VAL A 456 -6.42 -13.63 3.61
N LEU A 457 -7.56 -13.84 4.25
CA LEU A 457 -8.46 -14.94 3.94
C LEU A 457 -9.63 -14.43 3.08
N PRO A 458 -10.28 -15.32 2.31
CA PRO A 458 -11.53 -15.01 1.60
C PRO A 458 -12.54 -14.22 2.45
N GLY A 459 -13.02 -13.09 1.95
CA GLY A 459 -14.02 -12.22 2.60
C GLY A 459 -13.44 -10.95 3.23
N LYS A 460 -14.18 -9.84 3.12
CA LYS A 460 -13.79 -8.51 3.59
C LYS A 460 -13.30 -8.57 5.04
N TYR A 461 -12.08 -8.10 5.30
CA TYR A 461 -11.50 -7.99 6.65
C TYR A 461 -11.15 -9.31 7.37
N ASN A 462 -11.06 -10.44 6.66
CA ASN A 462 -10.57 -11.68 7.25
C ASN A 462 -9.04 -11.76 7.17
N MET A 463 -8.37 -11.99 8.30
CA MET A 463 -6.91 -12.08 8.37
C MET A 463 -6.45 -13.30 9.16
N MET A 464 -5.24 -13.76 8.83
CA MET A 464 -4.48 -14.74 9.60
C MET A 464 -3.08 -14.19 9.89
N ALA A 465 -2.60 -14.35 11.12
CA ALA A 465 -1.22 -14.09 11.51
C ALA A 465 -0.65 -15.31 12.24
N THR A 466 0.50 -15.82 11.80
CA THR A 466 1.13 -17.03 12.33
C THR A 466 2.55 -16.77 12.80
N TRP A 467 2.79 -16.89 14.11
CA TRP A 467 4.13 -16.82 14.71
C TRP A 467 4.72 -18.21 14.94
N THR A 468 6.04 -18.31 14.83
CA THR A 468 6.81 -19.46 15.32
C THR A 468 7.64 -19.03 16.52
N LEU A 469 7.36 -19.62 17.68
CA LEU A 469 8.01 -19.34 18.95
C LEU A 469 8.92 -20.51 19.33
N GLN A 470 10.16 -20.21 19.67
CA GLN A 470 11.08 -21.11 20.37
C GLN A 470 11.13 -20.70 21.85
N PRO A 471 10.44 -21.41 22.76
CA PRO A 471 10.31 -21.00 24.15
C PRO A 471 11.65 -20.95 24.90
N SER A 472 11.76 -20.04 25.87
CA SER A 472 12.95 -19.89 26.74
C SER A 472 13.07 -21.03 27.79
N SER A 473 11.97 -21.69 28.12
CA SER A 473 11.94 -22.77 29.10
C SER A 473 12.45 -24.09 28.48
N HIS A 474 13.14 -24.91 29.29
CA HIS A 474 13.99 -26.04 28.88
C HIS A 474 13.26 -27.24 28.20
N SER A 475 12.03 -27.08 27.70
CA SER A 475 11.28 -28.12 26.97
C SER A 475 11.33 -27.99 25.43
N GLY A 476 11.97 -26.96 24.88
CA GLY A 476 12.61 -26.96 23.54
C GLY A 476 11.75 -27.14 22.27
N ALA A 477 10.45 -27.44 22.35
CA ALA A 477 9.63 -27.57 21.14
C ALA A 477 9.19 -26.21 20.61
N LEU A 478 9.36 -26.04 19.29
CA LEU A 478 8.75 -24.97 18.52
C LEU A 478 7.23 -24.99 18.72
N ALA A 479 6.68 -23.82 19.03
CA ALA A 479 5.25 -23.57 19.08
C ALA A 479 4.85 -22.69 17.89
N THR A 480 3.79 -23.08 17.18
CA THR A 480 3.17 -22.28 16.14
C THR A 480 1.89 -21.67 16.70
N ILE A 481 1.86 -20.34 16.78
CA ILE A 481 0.69 -19.58 17.24
C ILE A 481 0.04 -18.98 16.02
N THR A 482 -1.25 -19.24 15.79
CA THR A 482 -2.00 -18.61 14.69
C THR A 482 -3.21 -17.87 15.23
N LEU A 483 -3.36 -16.62 14.84
CA LEU A 483 -4.51 -15.77 15.14
C LEU A 483 -5.29 -15.53 13.85
N PHE A 484 -6.59 -15.71 13.91
CA PHE A 484 -7.56 -15.40 12.87
C PHE A 484 -8.43 -14.24 13.32
N SER A 485 -8.51 -13.19 12.52
CA SER A 485 -9.57 -12.17 12.61
C SER A 485 -10.60 -12.46 11.54
N LEU A 486 -11.88 -12.48 11.90
CA LEU A 486 -12.95 -12.85 10.98
C LEU A 486 -14.11 -11.84 11.07
N TRP A 487 -14.55 -11.34 9.93
CA TRP A 487 -15.58 -10.32 9.82
C TRP A 487 -16.95 -10.72 10.36
N SER A 488 -17.31 -12.01 10.31
CA SER A 488 -18.64 -12.46 10.72
C SER A 488 -18.60 -13.62 11.71
N GLU A 489 -19.58 -13.66 12.60
CA GLU A 489 -19.84 -14.81 13.47
C GLU A 489 -19.97 -16.12 12.67
N GLN A 490 -20.63 -16.08 11.50
CA GLN A 490 -20.77 -17.24 10.63
C GLN A 490 -19.41 -17.74 10.13
N SER A 491 -18.50 -16.84 9.76
CA SER A 491 -17.12 -17.18 9.37
C SER A 491 -16.36 -17.82 10.52
N ILE A 492 -16.53 -17.31 11.75
CA ILE A 492 -15.92 -17.89 12.97
C ILE A 492 -16.44 -19.30 13.18
N ARG A 493 -17.77 -19.47 13.25
CA ARG A 493 -18.40 -20.78 13.45
C ARG A 493 -17.99 -21.77 12.35
N SER A 494 -17.93 -21.33 11.10
CA SER A 494 -17.53 -22.16 9.97
C SER A 494 -16.06 -22.60 10.06
N LEU A 495 -15.12 -21.66 10.29
CA LEU A 495 -13.70 -21.98 10.40
C LEU A 495 -13.42 -22.83 11.65
N PHE A 496 -14.04 -22.50 12.78
CA PHE A 496 -13.94 -23.24 14.02
C PHE A 496 -14.42 -24.69 13.85
N ASN A 497 -15.61 -24.89 13.28
CA ASN A 497 -16.16 -26.22 13.02
C ASN A 497 -15.34 -27.01 11.99
N ARG A 498 -14.84 -26.36 10.94
CA ARG A 498 -13.97 -26.99 9.94
C ARG A 498 -12.66 -27.48 10.57
N ARG A 499 -12.01 -26.66 11.40
CA ARG A 499 -10.80 -27.05 12.15
C ARG A 499 -11.10 -28.17 13.13
N ARG A 500 -12.21 -28.09 13.87
CA ARG A 500 -12.68 -29.17 14.76
C ARG A 500 -12.95 -30.47 14.02
N ARG A 501 -13.57 -30.43 12.83
CA ARG A 501 -13.85 -31.63 12.00
C ARG A 501 -12.60 -32.22 11.37
N SER A 502 -11.62 -31.38 11.03
CA SER A 502 -10.36 -31.82 10.40
C SER A 502 -9.51 -32.71 11.30
N SER A 503 -9.82 -32.81 12.59
CA SER A 503 -9.22 -33.80 13.47
C SER A 503 -10.28 -34.37 14.42
N SER A 504 -10.55 -35.67 14.27
CA SER A 504 -11.60 -36.40 15.00
C SER A 504 -11.34 -36.59 16.49
N LEU A 505 -10.30 -35.94 17.03
CA LEU A 505 -9.71 -36.20 18.34
C LEU A 505 -9.77 -35.00 19.29
N TRP A 506 -10.60 -34.01 18.96
CA TRP A 506 -10.74 -32.76 19.71
C TRP A 506 -11.66 -32.95 20.93
N GLU A 507 -11.18 -32.61 22.13
CA GLU A 507 -11.94 -32.67 23.39
C GLU A 507 -12.25 -31.26 23.91
N LEU A 508 -13.53 -30.99 24.19
CA LEU A 508 -14.00 -29.73 24.80
C LEU A 508 -13.43 -29.60 26.22
N THR A 509 -12.75 -28.50 26.52
CA THR A 509 -12.28 -28.22 27.87
C THR A 509 -13.29 -27.36 28.62
N SER A 510 -13.81 -27.87 29.73
CA SER A 510 -14.61 -27.14 30.73
C SER A 510 -15.69 -26.20 30.16
N GLY A 511 -16.81 -26.74 29.68
CA GLY A 511 -18.08 -26.02 29.49
C GLY A 511 -18.12 -24.92 28.42
N ASP A 512 -16.98 -24.44 27.91
CA ASP A 512 -16.89 -23.43 26.86
C ASP A 512 -16.91 -24.13 25.47
N PRO A 513 -17.99 -23.95 24.66
CA PRO A 513 -18.09 -24.59 23.35
C PRO A 513 -17.03 -24.09 22.35
N TYR A 514 -16.33 -23.00 22.68
CA TYR A 514 -15.33 -22.36 21.85
C TYR A 514 -13.89 -22.58 22.33
N ASP A 515 -13.67 -23.45 23.32
CA ASP A 515 -12.34 -23.83 23.82
C ASP A 515 -12.11 -25.34 23.68
N ILE A 516 -11.15 -25.72 22.84
CA ILE A 516 -10.93 -27.11 22.48
C ILE A 516 -9.44 -27.48 22.49
N PHE A 517 -9.14 -28.72 22.88
CA PHE A 517 -7.80 -29.26 22.98
C PHE A 517 -7.64 -30.64 22.32
N LEU A 518 -6.47 -30.88 21.71
CA LEU A 518 -6.07 -32.17 21.13
C LEU A 518 -4.80 -32.71 21.78
N ASP A 519 -4.77 -34.01 22.11
CA ASP A 519 -3.77 -34.62 23.01
C ASP A 519 -3.12 -35.95 22.54
N LYS A 520 -3.15 -36.32 21.25
CA LYS A 520 -2.62 -37.64 20.82
C LYS A 520 -1.35 -37.61 19.93
N THR A 521 -0.39 -38.41 20.40
CA THR A 521 0.84 -39.03 19.88
C THR A 521 1.87 -38.29 19.02
N ILE A 522 1.61 -37.14 18.37
CA ILE A 522 2.67 -36.37 17.66
C ILE A 522 2.44 -34.85 17.78
N GLY A 523 2.04 -34.37 18.96
CA GLY A 523 1.92 -32.94 19.26
C GLY A 523 0.71 -32.56 20.11
N SER A 524 0.57 -31.26 20.38
CA SER A 524 -0.61 -30.68 21.03
C SER A 524 -1.14 -29.51 20.21
N LEU A 525 -2.46 -29.36 20.16
CA LEU A 525 -3.12 -28.23 19.52
C LEU A 525 -4.19 -27.69 20.47
N ARG A 526 -4.06 -26.42 20.86
CA ARG A 526 -5.08 -25.65 21.57
C ARG A 526 -5.76 -24.72 20.59
N MET A 527 -7.07 -24.60 20.66
CA MET A 527 -7.83 -23.60 19.91
C MET A 527 -8.86 -22.96 20.82
N PHE A 528 -8.97 -21.65 20.75
CA PHE A 528 -10.01 -20.89 21.43
C PHE A 528 -10.54 -19.80 20.51
N ALA A 529 -11.80 -19.44 20.67
CA ALA A 529 -12.44 -18.38 19.90
C ALA A 529 -13.27 -17.46 20.78
N ASP A 530 -13.47 -16.24 20.30
CA ASP A 530 -14.41 -15.27 20.87
C ASP A 530 -15.26 -14.75 19.72
N VAL A 531 -16.52 -15.15 19.72
CA VAL A 531 -17.47 -14.81 18.65
C VAL A 531 -17.79 -13.32 18.69
N ASP A 532 -17.96 -12.77 19.90
CA ASP A 532 -18.26 -11.34 20.08
C ASP A 532 -17.07 -10.49 19.67
N ARG A 533 -15.84 -10.93 19.92
CA ARG A 533 -14.64 -10.17 19.51
C ARG A 533 -14.06 -10.59 18.17
N HIS A 534 -14.77 -11.44 17.43
CA HIS A 534 -14.47 -11.75 16.04
C HIS A 534 -13.11 -12.44 15.78
N TYR A 535 -12.64 -13.31 16.68
CA TYR A 535 -11.35 -14.00 16.51
C TYR A 535 -11.35 -15.51 16.82
N ILE A 536 -10.38 -16.21 16.24
CA ILE A 536 -9.98 -17.57 16.61
C ILE A 536 -8.47 -17.58 16.81
N ALA A 537 -7.96 -18.23 17.84
CA ALA A 537 -6.53 -18.43 18.06
C ALA A 537 -6.21 -19.91 18.21
N THR A 538 -5.08 -20.35 17.67
CA THR A 538 -4.56 -21.70 17.81
C THR A 538 -3.12 -21.70 18.29
N ILE A 539 -2.74 -22.64 19.14
CA ILE A 539 -1.36 -22.88 19.60
C ILE A 539 -1.03 -24.35 19.32
N GLN A 540 -0.09 -24.60 18.42
CA GLN A 540 0.36 -25.93 18.03
C GLN A 540 1.78 -26.19 18.52
N THR A 541 2.05 -27.37 19.07
CA THR A 541 3.40 -27.80 19.47
C THR A 541 3.67 -29.24 19.04
N ARG A 542 4.95 -29.62 18.89
CA ARG A 542 5.35 -31.00 18.54
C ARG A 542 5.34 -32.00 19.71
N HIS A 543 5.16 -31.53 20.95
CA HIS A 543 5.14 -32.40 22.14
C HIS A 543 3.71 -32.51 22.72
N SER A 544 3.44 -33.64 23.40
CA SER A 544 2.23 -33.84 24.20
C SER A 544 2.17 -32.89 25.40
N LYS A 545 0.97 -32.69 25.97
CA LYS A 545 0.63 -31.89 27.17
C LYS A 545 1.80 -31.17 27.88
N SER A 546 1.78 -29.84 27.87
CA SER A 546 2.56 -29.01 28.80
C SER A 546 1.73 -27.89 29.40
N ASP A 547 1.93 -27.60 30.69
CA ASP A 547 1.32 -26.45 31.38
C ASP A 547 1.72 -25.11 30.71
N SER A 548 2.86 -25.08 30.02
CA SER A 548 3.31 -23.93 29.25
C SER A 548 2.33 -23.53 28.13
N THR A 549 1.71 -24.49 27.43
CA THR A 549 0.71 -24.15 26.38
C THR A 549 -0.59 -23.59 26.95
N ARG A 550 -0.97 -24.02 28.17
CA ARG A 550 -2.15 -23.49 28.88
C ARG A 550 -1.87 -22.06 29.36
N SER A 551 -0.72 -21.84 30.01
CA SER A 551 -0.30 -20.51 30.44
C SER A 551 -0.20 -19.53 29.25
N LEU A 552 0.36 -19.97 28.13
CA LEU A 552 0.46 -19.16 26.91
C LEU A 552 -0.92 -18.78 26.34
N LYS A 553 -1.87 -19.73 26.33
CA LYS A 553 -3.27 -19.47 25.95
C LYS A 553 -3.87 -18.36 26.82
N ASP A 554 -3.76 -18.47 28.14
CA ASP A 554 -4.39 -17.50 29.05
C ASP A 554 -3.77 -16.10 28.88
N LYS A 555 -2.45 -16.01 28.69
CA LYS A 555 -1.76 -14.75 28.37
C LYS A 555 -2.26 -14.14 27.06
N ILE A 556 -2.37 -14.93 25.98
CA ILE A 556 -2.89 -14.48 24.68
C ILE A 556 -4.36 -14.03 24.81
N LYS A 557 -5.20 -14.83 25.46
CA LYS A 557 -6.62 -14.52 25.69
C LYS A 557 -6.79 -13.21 26.46
N ASN A 558 -5.93 -12.94 27.44
CA ASN A 558 -5.95 -11.68 28.19
C ASN A 558 -5.58 -10.47 27.31
N VAL A 559 -4.56 -10.58 26.46
CA VAL A 559 -4.19 -9.52 25.51
C VAL A 559 -5.34 -9.23 24.54
N LEU A 560 -5.96 -10.27 23.99
CA LEU A 560 -7.08 -10.13 23.05
C LEU A 560 -8.32 -9.53 23.73
N SER A 561 -8.70 -10.02 24.91
CA SER A 561 -9.91 -9.56 25.62
C SER A 561 -9.81 -8.12 26.13
N SER A 562 -8.59 -7.66 26.44
CA SER A 562 -8.31 -6.28 26.87
C SER A 562 -8.16 -5.30 25.71
N SER A 563 -7.85 -5.80 24.51
CA SER A 563 -7.58 -4.95 23.33
C SER A 563 -8.75 -4.89 22.34
N LEU A 564 -9.60 -5.91 22.30
CA LEU A 564 -10.77 -5.97 21.42
C LEU A 564 -12.05 -5.63 22.20
N GLN A 565 -12.79 -4.63 21.72
CA GLN A 565 -14.16 -4.41 22.16
C GLN A 565 -15.12 -5.35 21.41
N PRO A 566 -16.24 -5.76 22.03
CA PRO A 566 -17.36 -6.37 21.31
C PRO A 566 -17.80 -5.46 20.16
N PRO A 567 -18.43 -5.99 19.10
CA PRO A 567 -18.86 -5.20 17.97
C PRO A 567 -20.00 -4.33 18.49
N LEU A 568 -20.02 -3.05 18.12
CA LEU A 568 -21.30 -2.35 18.16
C LEU A 568 -22.25 -3.11 17.24
N THR A 569 -23.43 -3.48 17.73
CA THR A 569 -24.59 -3.70 16.87
C THR A 569 -24.65 -2.51 15.94
N ILE A 570 -24.40 -2.73 14.66
CA ILE A 570 -24.32 -1.67 13.64
C ILE A 570 -25.63 -0.86 13.72
N PRO A 571 -25.64 0.40 14.17
CA PRO A 571 -26.73 1.30 13.85
C PRO A 571 -26.30 2.02 12.58
N ASP A 572 -26.92 1.68 11.44
CA ASP A 572 -27.14 2.57 10.28
C ASP A 572 -25.98 3.47 9.80
N TYR A 573 -24.72 3.07 10.01
CA TYR A 573 -23.57 3.78 9.42
C TYR A 573 -23.48 3.59 7.89
N PHE A 574 -24.34 2.71 7.34
CA PHE A 574 -24.47 2.44 5.92
C PHE A 574 -25.50 3.34 5.20
N ASP A 575 -26.39 4.05 5.93
CA ASP A 575 -27.38 4.93 5.30
C ASP A 575 -26.93 6.40 5.20
N SER A 576 -25.80 6.79 5.78
CA SER A 576 -25.34 8.19 5.79
C SER A 576 -24.18 8.52 4.84
N ILE A 577 -23.70 7.57 4.03
CA ILE A 577 -22.62 7.81 3.04
C ILE A 577 -23.10 7.62 1.58
N VAL A 578 -24.41 7.45 1.34
CA VAL A 578 -24.98 7.52 -0.01
C VAL A 578 -26.19 8.43 -0.03
N GLN A 579 -25.94 9.74 -0.13
CA GLN A 579 -26.72 10.65 -0.97
C GLN A 579 -25.85 11.87 -1.26
N VAL A 580 -24.92 11.72 -2.21
CA VAL A 580 -24.47 12.87 -3.00
C VAL A 580 -25.30 12.82 -4.27
N SER A 581 -26.46 13.47 -4.25
CA SER A 581 -27.21 13.77 -5.47
C SER A 581 -26.31 14.57 -6.41
N PRO A 582 -26.31 14.29 -7.71
CA PRO A 582 -25.58 15.09 -8.68
C PRO A 582 -26.35 16.40 -8.87
N VAL A 583 -25.91 17.49 -8.24
CA VAL A 583 -26.37 18.83 -8.62
C VAL A 583 -25.34 19.45 -9.55
N LEU A 584 -25.44 19.07 -10.82
CA LEU A 584 -25.13 19.99 -11.91
C LEU A 584 -26.36 20.89 -12.08
N SER A 585 -26.26 22.17 -11.71
CA SER A 585 -26.63 23.30 -12.56
C SER A 585 -26.84 24.60 -11.77
N LYS A 586 -26.11 25.64 -12.21
CA LYS A 586 -26.51 27.04 -12.40
C LYS A 586 -27.06 27.86 -11.21
N GLU A 587 -26.39 28.99 -11.03
CA GLU A 587 -26.91 30.30 -10.62
C GLU A 587 -28.37 30.36 -10.16
N ALA A 588 -28.58 30.70 -8.89
CA ALA A 588 -29.66 31.61 -8.49
C ALA A 588 -29.44 32.12 -7.07
N THR A 589 -29.30 33.43 -6.96
CA THR A 589 -29.48 34.26 -5.78
C THR A 589 -30.75 33.86 -5.00
N ILE A 590 -30.64 33.62 -3.69
CA ILE A 590 -31.82 33.51 -2.82
C ILE A 590 -31.73 34.50 -1.69
N THR A 591 -32.54 35.54 -1.82
CA THR A 591 -33.00 36.46 -0.78
C THR A 591 -33.97 35.74 0.15
N ALA A 592 -33.86 36.00 1.45
CA ALA A 592 -34.70 35.39 2.49
C ALA A 592 -36.14 35.92 2.55
N LYS A 593 -37.05 35.05 3.05
CA LYS A 593 -38.40 35.21 3.67
C LYS A 593 -39.35 34.16 3.06
N GLY A 594 -40.19 33.42 3.77
CA GLY A 594 -40.66 33.40 5.16
C GLY A 594 -41.99 32.61 5.17
N SER A 595 -42.27 31.94 6.28
CA SER A 595 -43.59 31.58 6.85
C SER A 595 -44.66 30.78 6.08
N GLU A 596 -45.14 29.75 6.79
CA GLU A 596 -46.54 29.31 6.98
C GLU A 596 -47.18 28.26 6.04
N ASP A 597 -47.52 27.14 6.71
CA ASP A 597 -48.75 26.31 6.64
C ASP A 597 -49.28 25.77 5.30
N PHE A 598 -49.52 24.44 5.24
CA PHE A 598 -50.86 23.82 5.30
C PHE A 598 -50.82 22.31 4.92
N TYR A 599 -51.27 21.49 5.88
CA TYR A 599 -52.26 20.39 5.78
C TYR A 599 -52.21 19.27 4.70
N VAL A 600 -52.31 18.04 5.23
CA VAL A 600 -52.57 16.68 4.67
C VAL A 600 -54.03 16.60 4.16
N PRO A 601 -54.43 15.84 3.11
CA PRO A 601 -54.44 14.36 3.22
C PRO A 601 -54.37 13.49 1.94
N SER A 602 -53.94 12.24 2.18
CA SER A 602 -54.21 11.01 1.40
C SER A 602 -55.74 10.68 1.45
N PRO A 603 -56.35 9.70 0.73
CA PRO A 603 -55.72 8.51 0.13
C PRO A 603 -56.39 7.88 -1.14
N LYS A 604 -55.81 6.74 -1.54
CA LYS A 604 -56.43 5.48 -2.06
C LYS A 604 -56.50 5.17 -3.58
N SER A 605 -55.99 3.95 -3.84
CA SER A 605 -56.45 2.85 -4.74
C SER A 605 -56.35 3.01 -6.26
N TYR A 606 -55.58 2.14 -6.91
CA TYR A 606 -55.97 0.74 -7.19
C TYR A 606 -54.79 -0.21 -7.01
#